data_AF-A0A949Y9U0-F1
#
_entry.id   AF-A0A949Y9U0-F1
#
_cell.length_a   1.000
_cell.length_b   1.000
_cell.length_c   1.000
_cell.angle_alpha   90.00
_cell.angle_beta   90.00
_cell.angle_gamma   90.00
#
_symmetry.space_group_name_H-M   'P 1'
#
loop_
_entity.id
_entity.type
_entity.pdbx_description
1 polymer ?
#
loop_
_entity_poly.entity_id
_entity_poly.type
_entity_poly.pdbx_seq_one_letter_code
_entity_poly.pdbx_strand_id
1 'polypeptide(L)'
;MNRVFGIETEYGITVNGVENVDVVAESIELVRCYTEHGALMKWDYNLEDPHLDARGFRADSLMQDTDESVYYELDKNRPLSYEEIKSDLVLSNGARFYNDHAHPEYSTPECTLLEDVVAQDKAGERILAECVR
;
A
#
# COMPACT_ATOMS: atom_id res chain seq x y z
N MET A 1 16.53 17.39 -18.23
CA MET A 1 17.00 16.50 -17.15
C MET A 1 15.89 15.48 -17.00
N ASN A 2 16.08 14.25 -17.48
CA ASN A 2 15.02 13.22 -17.41
C ASN A 2 15.22 12.44 -16.12
N ARG A 3 14.70 12.96 -15.02
CA ARG A 3 14.60 12.22 -13.76
C ARG A 3 13.31 11.42 -13.78
N VAL A 4 13.39 10.19 -13.33
CA VAL A 4 12.21 9.36 -13.04
C VAL A 4 11.78 9.65 -11.61
N PHE A 5 10.48 9.78 -11.38
CA PHE A 5 9.89 9.99 -10.06
C PHE A 5 8.47 9.42 -9.99
N GLY A 6 8.00 9.20 -8.77
CA GLY A 6 6.63 8.81 -8.45
C GLY A 6 6.22 9.41 -7.11
N ILE A 7 4.96 9.21 -6.74
CA ILE A 7 4.36 9.60 -5.46
C ILE A 7 3.70 8.37 -4.85
N GLU A 8 3.87 8.22 -3.54
CA GLU A 8 3.21 7.23 -2.70
C GLU A 8 2.27 7.99 -1.76
N THR A 9 0.99 7.62 -1.77
CA THR A 9 -0.05 8.30 -0.99
C THR A 9 -0.84 7.27 -0.19
N GLU A 10 -0.58 7.23 1.12
CA GLU A 10 -1.40 6.52 2.10
C GLU A 10 -2.66 7.33 2.43
N TYR A 11 -3.83 6.71 2.36
CA TYR A 11 -5.08 7.37 2.71
C TYR A 11 -5.54 7.03 4.12
N GLY A 12 -5.85 8.06 4.90
CA GLY A 12 -6.56 7.89 6.16
C GLY A 12 -8.01 7.47 5.92
N ILE A 13 -8.43 6.37 6.54
CA ILE A 13 -9.80 5.86 6.43
C ILE A 13 -10.52 5.87 7.78
N THR A 14 -11.83 6.10 7.72
CA THR A 14 -12.72 6.02 8.89
C THR A 14 -14.06 5.45 8.46
N VAL A 15 -14.74 4.72 9.34
CA VAL A 15 -16.06 4.14 9.08
C VAL A 15 -17.09 4.83 9.97
N ASN A 16 -18.12 5.42 9.36
CA ASN A 16 -19.16 6.14 10.09
C ASN A 16 -20.07 5.18 10.87
N GLY A 17 -20.35 5.53 12.13
CA GLY A 17 -21.32 4.81 12.97
C GLY A 17 -20.77 3.54 13.64
N VAL A 18 -19.45 3.34 13.62
CA VAL A 18 -18.78 2.19 14.24
C VAL A 18 -17.87 2.67 15.36
N GLU A 19 -17.95 2.07 16.55
CA GLU A 19 -17.12 2.44 17.71
C GLU A 19 -15.72 1.82 17.66
N ASN A 20 -15.59 0.61 17.12
CA ASN A 20 -14.31 -0.09 16.93
C ASN A 20 -14.21 -0.60 15.51
N VAL A 21 -13.19 -0.17 14.78
CA VAL A 21 -12.94 -0.56 13.39
C VAL A 21 -11.62 -1.32 13.28
N ASP A 22 -11.64 -2.43 12.57
CA ASP A 22 -10.42 -3.11 12.13
C ASP A 22 -9.94 -2.44 10.84
N VAL A 23 -9.16 -1.37 10.97
CA VAL A 23 -8.70 -0.54 9.84
C VAL A 23 -7.92 -1.33 8.79
N VAL A 24 -7.21 -2.38 9.19
CA VAL A 24 -6.48 -3.25 8.27
C VAL A 24 -7.47 -4.05 7.42
N ALA A 25 -8.52 -4.62 8.04
CA ALA A 25 -9.56 -5.32 7.29
C ALA A 25 -10.30 -4.38 6.32
N GLU A 26 -10.64 -3.16 6.77
CA GLU A 26 -11.30 -2.17 5.90
C GLU A 26 -10.41 -1.76 4.73
N SER A 27 -9.11 -1.58 4.97
CA SER A 27 -8.13 -1.26 3.92
C SER A 27 -8.03 -2.39 2.88
N ILE A 28 -7.89 -3.64 3.34
CA ILE A 28 -7.86 -4.83 2.47
C ILE A 28 -9.11 -4.88 1.58
N GLU A 29 -10.29 -4.73 2.17
CA GLU A 29 -11.55 -4.82 1.42
C GLU A 29 -11.70 -3.66 0.43
N LEU A 30 -11.31 -2.44 0.82
CA LEU A 30 -11.31 -1.28 -0.07
C LEU A 30 -10.41 -1.50 -1.29
N VAL A 31 -9.21 -2.05 -1.10
CA VAL A 31 -8.31 -2.36 -2.21
C VAL A 31 -8.90 -3.46 -3.10
N ARG A 32 -9.48 -4.51 -2.52
CA ARG A 32 -10.13 -5.60 -3.25
C ARG A 32 -11.34 -5.17 -4.09
N CYS A 33 -12.00 -4.08 -3.73
CA CYS A 33 -13.11 -3.54 -4.53
C CYS A 33 -12.66 -3.11 -5.93
N TYR A 34 -11.38 -2.79 -6.14
CA TYR A 34 -10.91 -2.37 -7.46
C TYR A 34 -10.71 -3.56 -8.40
N THR A 35 -11.64 -3.74 -9.33
CA THR A 35 -11.66 -4.89 -10.25
C THR A 35 -10.87 -4.68 -11.55
N GLU A 36 -10.46 -3.45 -11.86
CA GLU A 36 -9.65 -3.15 -13.05
C GLU A 36 -8.15 -3.28 -12.77
N HIS A 37 -7.70 -4.51 -12.56
CA HIS A 37 -6.30 -4.83 -12.29
C HIS A 37 -5.55 -5.28 -13.54
N GLY A 38 -4.28 -4.88 -13.64
CA GLY A 38 -3.31 -5.43 -14.59
C GLY A 38 -2.75 -6.76 -14.10
N ALA A 39 -2.04 -6.75 -12.96
CA ALA A 39 -1.48 -7.95 -12.34
C ALA A 39 -1.83 -8.03 -10.85
N LEU A 40 -2.34 -9.19 -10.44
CA LEU A 40 -2.80 -9.47 -9.07
C LEU A 40 -1.71 -10.17 -8.26
N MET A 41 -1.42 -9.65 -7.06
CA MET A 41 -0.62 -10.34 -6.05
C MET A 41 0.75 -10.78 -6.58
N LYS A 42 1.41 -9.90 -7.33
CA LYS A 42 2.69 -10.18 -8.02
C LYS A 42 3.90 -9.51 -7.39
N TRP A 43 3.72 -8.69 -6.37
CA TRP A 43 4.85 -8.06 -5.68
C TRP A 43 5.68 -9.11 -4.94
N ASP A 44 6.99 -9.08 -5.17
CA ASP A 44 7.94 -9.99 -4.53
C ASP A 44 8.53 -9.32 -3.29
N TYR A 45 8.05 -9.74 -2.11
CA TYR A 45 8.51 -9.23 -0.82
C TYR A 45 9.77 -9.95 -0.30
N ASN A 46 10.32 -10.96 -1.00
CA ASN A 46 11.41 -11.77 -0.46
C ASN A 46 12.72 -11.00 -0.21
N LEU A 47 12.87 -9.83 -0.83
CA LEU A 47 14.05 -8.97 -0.70
C LEU A 47 13.83 -7.76 0.23
N GLU A 48 12.62 -7.62 0.78
CA GLU A 48 12.30 -6.55 1.72
C GLU A 48 12.87 -6.89 3.10
N ASP A 49 13.89 -6.14 3.53
CA ASP A 49 14.45 -6.23 4.88
C ASP A 49 14.75 -4.80 5.36
N PRO A 50 13.85 -4.20 6.16
CA PRO A 50 14.01 -2.82 6.65
C PRO A 50 15.31 -2.58 7.42
N HIS A 51 15.89 -3.63 8.01
CA HIS A 51 17.16 -3.52 8.73
C HIS A 51 18.36 -3.53 7.79
N LEU A 52 18.24 -3.92 6.51
CA LEU A 52 19.32 -3.83 5.52
C LEU A 52 19.37 -2.44 4.87
N ASP A 53 20.26 -1.60 5.39
CA ASP A 53 20.43 -0.25 4.87
C ASP A 53 21.25 -0.25 3.57
N ALA A 54 20.82 0.53 2.58
CA ALA A 54 21.49 0.68 1.28
C ALA A 54 22.94 1.20 1.38
N ARG A 55 23.34 1.80 2.49
CA ARG A 55 24.73 2.23 2.79
C ARG A 55 25.65 1.07 3.18
N GLY A 56 25.13 -0.16 3.31
CA GLY A 56 25.91 -1.39 3.47
C GLY A 56 26.08 -1.88 4.91
N PHE A 57 25.15 -1.56 5.81
CA PHE A 57 25.14 -2.08 7.18
C PHE A 57 23.75 -2.60 7.54
N ARG A 58 23.69 -3.46 8.57
CA ARG A 58 22.43 -3.88 9.17
C ARG A 58 22.12 -3.01 10.39
N ALA A 59 20.95 -2.39 10.45
CA ALA A 59 20.49 -1.69 11.64
C ALA A 59 20.15 -2.73 12.73
N ASP A 60 20.59 -2.49 13.96
CA ASP A 60 20.30 -3.39 15.08
C ASP A 60 18.84 -3.27 15.57
N SER A 61 18.24 -2.09 15.39
CA SER A 61 16.85 -1.80 15.74
C SER A 61 16.33 -0.61 14.94
N LEU A 62 15.05 -0.62 14.60
CA LEU A 62 14.31 0.51 14.05
C LEU A 62 13.32 1.05 15.07
N MET A 63 12.93 2.31 14.91
CA MET A 63 11.93 2.92 15.80
C MET A 63 10.55 2.24 15.65
N GLN A 64 10.31 1.65 14.49
CA GLN A 64 9.08 1.00 14.05
C GLN A 64 8.98 -0.47 14.49
N ASP A 65 10.08 -1.08 14.96
CA ASP A 65 10.12 -2.51 15.34
C ASP A 65 9.04 -2.85 16.39
N THR A 66 8.76 -1.91 17.31
CA THR A 66 7.75 -2.13 18.36
C THR A 66 6.35 -2.16 17.77
N ASP A 67 6.00 -1.17 16.95
CA ASP A 67 4.67 -1.07 16.35
C ASP A 67 4.44 -2.26 15.40
N GLU A 68 5.40 -2.56 14.52
CA GLU A 68 5.33 -3.71 13.61
C GLU A 68 5.10 -5.03 14.35
N SER A 69 5.76 -5.24 15.50
CA SER A 69 5.58 -6.45 16.30
C SER A 69 4.15 -6.60 16.84
N VAL A 70 3.50 -5.50 17.20
CA VAL A 70 2.12 -5.51 17.71
C VAL A 70 1.16 -5.92 16.60
N TYR A 71 1.31 -5.34 15.42
CA TYR A 71 0.44 -5.68 14.29
C TYR A 71 0.72 -7.06 13.72
N TYR A 72 1.98 -7.52 13.68
CA TYR A 72 2.31 -8.90 13.34
C TYR A 72 1.56 -9.90 14.24
N GLU A 73 1.50 -9.63 15.54
CA GLU A 73 0.79 -10.46 16.51
C GLU A 73 -0.73 -10.43 16.33
N LEU A 74 -1.30 -9.35 15.78
CA LEU A 74 -2.71 -9.27 15.41
C LEU A 74 -2.98 -10.03 14.10
N ASP A 75 -2.16 -9.76 13.09
CA ASP A 75 -2.30 -10.25 11.72
C ASP A 75 -2.09 -11.76 11.61
N LYS A 76 -1.20 -12.35 12.42
CA LYS A 76 -1.01 -13.81 12.46
C LYS A 76 -2.27 -14.61 12.82
N ASN A 77 -3.25 -13.97 13.44
CA ASN A 77 -4.52 -14.59 13.81
C ASN A 77 -5.61 -14.40 12.73
N ARG A 78 -5.34 -13.64 11.67
CA ARG A 78 -6.25 -13.48 10.54
C ARG A 78 -6.31 -14.77 9.71
N PRO A 79 -7.46 -15.08 9.10
CA PRO A 79 -7.59 -16.20 8.17
C PRO A 79 -7.06 -15.86 6.76
N LEU A 80 -5.94 -15.13 6.67
CA LEU A 80 -5.34 -14.63 5.43
C LEU A 80 -3.82 -14.86 5.45
N SER A 81 -3.23 -15.15 4.29
CA SER A 81 -1.77 -15.16 4.12
C SER A 81 -1.18 -13.74 4.24
N TYR A 82 0.14 -13.66 4.42
CA TYR A 82 0.86 -12.38 4.43
C TYR A 82 0.59 -11.58 3.14
N GLU A 83 0.64 -12.26 1.99
CA GLU A 83 0.35 -11.66 0.70
C GLU A 83 -1.10 -11.18 0.65
N GLU A 84 -2.06 -12.02 1.05
CA GLU A 84 -3.50 -11.68 1.08
C GLU A 84 -3.82 -10.47 1.96
N ILE A 85 -3.06 -10.26 3.03
CA ILE A 85 -3.14 -9.06 3.90
C ILE A 85 -2.59 -7.83 3.20
N LYS A 86 -1.52 -7.94 2.40
CA LYS A 86 -1.00 -6.83 1.61
C LYS A 86 -1.92 -6.41 0.47
N SER A 87 -2.82 -7.31 0.02
CA SER A 87 -3.86 -7.02 -0.97
C SER A 87 -3.33 -6.23 -2.17
N ASP A 88 -2.29 -6.75 -2.81
CA ASP A 88 -1.43 -6.01 -3.74
C ASP A 88 -1.92 -6.07 -5.20
N LEU A 89 -2.18 -4.91 -5.80
CA LEU A 89 -2.65 -4.77 -7.18
C LEU A 89 -1.71 -3.87 -7.99
N VAL A 90 -1.18 -4.39 -9.10
CA VAL A 90 -0.63 -3.55 -10.16
C VAL A 90 -1.75 -3.21 -11.13
N LEU A 91 -2.02 -1.92 -11.30
CA LEU A 91 -3.13 -1.40 -12.10
C LEU A 91 -2.76 -1.28 -13.59
N SER A 92 -3.77 -1.15 -14.45
CA SER A 92 -3.60 -1.03 -15.90
C SER A 92 -2.85 0.25 -16.33
N ASN A 93 -2.84 1.30 -15.50
CA ASN A 93 -2.04 2.50 -15.69
C ASN A 93 -0.59 2.39 -15.17
N GLY A 94 -0.19 1.23 -14.65
CA GLY A 94 1.14 0.98 -14.10
C GLY A 94 1.31 1.38 -12.63
N ALA A 95 0.27 1.92 -11.99
CA ALA A 95 0.28 2.22 -10.56
C ALA A 95 0.24 0.94 -9.71
N ARG A 96 0.65 1.05 -8.46
CA ARG A 96 0.41 0.04 -7.42
C ARG A 96 -0.69 0.54 -6.49
N PHE A 97 -1.63 -0.33 -6.16
CA PHE A 97 -2.68 -0.07 -5.18
C PHE A 97 -2.76 -1.25 -4.22
N TYR A 98 -2.49 -1.02 -2.94
CA TYR A 98 -2.25 -2.09 -1.98
C TYR A 98 -2.62 -1.66 -0.56
N ASN A 99 -2.77 -2.62 0.33
CA ASN A 99 -2.85 -2.35 1.76
C ASN A 99 -1.43 -2.21 2.30
N ASP A 100 -1.03 -0.98 2.62
CA ASP A 100 0.12 -0.79 3.49
C ASP A 100 -0.34 -0.71 4.93
N HIS A 101 -0.29 -1.88 5.56
CA HIS A 101 -0.57 -2.04 6.97
C HIS A 101 -2.02 -1.68 7.34
N ALA A 102 -2.29 -0.43 7.72
CA ALA A 102 -3.60 0.08 8.12
C ALA A 102 -4.21 1.05 7.11
N HIS A 103 -3.53 1.29 5.99
CA HIS A 103 -3.89 2.31 5.01
C HIS A 103 -3.98 1.69 3.61
N PRO A 104 -5.03 2.03 2.83
CA PRO A 104 -4.98 1.79 1.40
C PRO A 104 -4.02 2.82 0.81
N GLU A 105 -2.99 2.33 0.14
CA GLU A 105 -1.95 3.14 -0.46
C GLU A 105 -2.00 3.03 -1.98
N TYR A 106 -1.94 4.21 -2.63
CA TYR A 106 -1.75 4.32 -4.06
C TYR A 106 -0.35 4.87 -4.37
N SER A 107 0.43 4.12 -5.12
CA SER A 107 1.73 4.53 -5.64
C SER A 107 1.62 4.75 -7.15
N THR A 108 1.92 5.97 -7.63
CA THR A 108 1.86 6.31 -9.06
C THR A 108 2.82 5.45 -9.89
N PRO A 109 2.57 5.21 -11.19
CA PRO A 109 3.61 4.69 -12.08
C PRO A 109 4.79 5.65 -12.17
N GLU A 110 5.92 5.16 -12.65
CA GLU A 110 7.10 5.96 -12.92
C GLU A 110 6.82 7.04 -13.98
N CYS A 111 7.01 8.30 -13.60
CA CYS A 111 6.80 9.46 -14.45
C CYS A 111 8.13 10.16 -14.78
N THR A 112 8.17 10.87 -15.90
CA THR A 112 9.33 11.70 -16.29
C THR A 112 8.99 13.19 -16.46
N LEU A 113 7.70 13.53 -16.48
CA LEU A 113 7.17 14.89 -16.50
C LEU A 113 6.33 15.15 -15.24
N LEU A 114 6.40 16.38 -14.73
CA LEU A 114 5.66 16.75 -13.52
C LEU A 114 4.15 16.73 -13.74
N GLU A 115 3.70 17.09 -14.95
CA GLU A 115 2.28 16.99 -15.32
C GLU A 115 1.77 15.54 -15.33
N ASP A 116 2.61 14.57 -15.70
CA ASP A 116 2.24 13.15 -15.67
C ASP A 116 2.05 12.66 -14.24
N VAL A 117 2.99 12.95 -13.33
CA VAL A 117 2.87 12.48 -11.94
C VAL A 117 1.67 13.10 -11.24
N VAL A 118 1.38 14.38 -11.51
CA VAL A 118 0.19 15.05 -10.98
C VAL A 118 -1.08 14.42 -11.55
N ALA A 119 -1.11 14.09 -12.83
CA ALA A 119 -2.26 13.43 -13.44
C ALA A 119 -2.47 12.01 -12.86
N GLN A 120 -1.40 11.26 -12.61
CA GLN A 120 -1.46 9.92 -12.03
C GLN A 120 -1.87 9.94 -10.56
N ASP A 121 -1.31 10.85 -9.76
CA ASP A 121 -1.72 11.05 -8.37
C ASP A 121 -3.22 11.38 -8.26
N LYS A 122 -3.70 12.28 -9.14
CA LYS A 122 -5.15 12.55 -9.28
C LYS A 122 -5.98 11.37 -9.80
N ALA A 123 -5.38 10.44 -10.55
CA ALA A 123 -6.05 9.20 -10.91
C ALA A 123 -6.22 8.29 -9.68
N GLY A 124 -5.20 8.23 -8.82
CA GLY A 124 -5.25 7.54 -7.52
C GLY A 124 -6.41 8.00 -6.64
N GLU A 125 -6.62 9.31 -6.50
CA GLU A 125 -7.76 9.86 -5.74
C GLU A 125 -9.11 9.37 -6.31
N ARG A 126 -9.23 9.25 -7.63
CA ARG A 126 -10.46 8.80 -8.30
C ARG A 126 -10.69 7.30 -8.14
N ILE A 127 -9.63 6.51 -8.22
CA ILE A 127 -9.65 5.06 -8.00
C ILE A 127 -10.12 4.77 -6.57
N LEU A 128 -9.52 5.44 -5.57
CA LEU A 128 -9.95 5.29 -4.19
C LEU A 128 -11.42 5.70 -4.01
N ALA A 129 -11.82 6.85 -4.58
CA ALA A 129 -13.20 7.32 -4.50
C ALA A 129 -14.21 6.40 -5.18
N GLU A 130 -13.79 5.61 -6.16
CA GLU A 130 -14.62 4.57 -6.78
C GLU A 130 -14.79 3.36 -5.86
N CYS A 131 -13.74 2.95 -5.16
CA CYS A 131 -13.77 1.82 -4.23
C CYS A 131 -14.63 2.07 -2.99
N VAL A 132 -14.85 3.34 -2.62
CA VAL A 132 -15.66 3.75 -1.45
C VAL A 132 -17.16 3.89 -1.78
N ARG A 133 -17.57 3.75 -3.06
CA ARG A 133 -18.97 3.88 -3.48
C ARG A 133 -19.77 2.59 -3.32
#